data_AF-A2AEP0-F1
#
_entry.id   AF-A2AEP0-F1
#
_cell.length_a   1.000
_cell.length_b   1.000
_cell.length_c   1.000
_cell.angle_alpha   90.00
_cell.angle_beta   90.00
_cell.angle_gamma   90.00
#
_symmetry.space_group_name_H-M   'P 1'
#
loop_
_entity.id
_entity.type
_entity.pdbx_description
1 polymer ?
#
loop_
_entity_poly.entity_id
_entity_poly.type
_entity_poly.pdbx_seq_one_letter_code
_entity_poly.pdbx_strand_id
1 'polypeptide(L)'
;MMVKFLLLALVFGLAHVHAHDHPELQGQWKTTAIMADNIDKIETSGPLELFVREITCDEGCQKMKVTFYVKQNGQCSLTTVTGYKQEDGKTFKNQYEGENNYKLLKATSENLVFYDENVDRASRKTKLLYILGKGEALTHEQKERLTELATQKGIPAGNLRELAHEDTCPE
;
A
#
# COMPACT_ATOMS: atom_id res chain seq x y z
N MET A 1 -0.43 -27.63 56.24
CA MET A 1 0.65 -27.48 55.23
C MET A 1 0.10 -26.58 54.12
N MET A 2 0.42 -25.28 54.11
CA MET A 2 -0.14 -24.31 53.15
C MET A 2 0.59 -24.40 51.80
N VAL A 3 -0.13 -24.80 50.75
CA VAL A 3 0.35 -24.74 49.37
C VAL A 3 0.05 -23.34 48.82
N LYS A 4 1.10 -22.53 48.63
CA LYS A 4 1.01 -21.28 47.86
C LYS A 4 1.20 -21.61 46.38
N PHE A 5 0.10 -21.63 45.63
CA PHE A 5 0.14 -21.65 44.16
C PHE A 5 0.49 -20.24 43.65
N LEU A 6 1.72 -20.07 43.16
CA LEU A 6 2.11 -18.93 42.32
C LEU A 6 1.58 -19.19 40.90
N LEU A 7 0.45 -18.58 40.57
CA LEU A 7 -0.06 -18.54 39.20
C LEU A 7 0.74 -17.49 38.42
N LEU A 8 1.64 -17.96 37.55
CA LEU A 8 2.30 -17.16 36.53
C LEU A 8 1.25 -16.77 35.48
N ALA A 9 0.80 -15.51 35.50
CA ALA A 9 -0.05 -14.96 34.44
C ALA A 9 0.82 -14.70 33.20
N LEU A 10 0.81 -15.64 32.27
CA LEU A 10 1.45 -15.52 30.96
C LEU A 10 0.52 -14.71 30.04
N VAL A 11 0.65 -13.38 30.06
CA VAL A 11 -0.08 -12.49 29.14
C VAL A 11 0.66 -12.46 27.80
N PHE A 12 0.36 -13.42 26.93
CA PHE A 12 0.70 -13.34 25.51
C PHE A 12 -0.36 -12.51 24.79
N GLY A 13 -0.20 -11.19 24.84
CA GLY A 13 -0.90 -10.26 23.94
C GLY A 13 -0.27 -10.27 22.55
N LEU A 14 -0.33 -11.41 21.84
CA LEU A 14 0.06 -11.48 20.43
C LEU A 14 -1.12 -11.04 19.58
N ALA A 15 -1.25 -9.73 19.37
CA ALA A 15 -2.01 -9.21 18.24
C ALA A 15 -1.22 -9.49 16.96
N HIS A 16 -1.18 -10.76 16.56
CA HIS A 16 -0.76 -11.16 15.23
C HIS A 16 -1.88 -10.79 14.28
N VAL A 17 -1.77 -9.59 13.69
CA VAL A 17 -2.54 -9.24 12.50
C VAL A 17 -1.97 -10.10 11.39
N HIS A 18 -2.60 -11.25 11.16
CA HIS A 18 -2.20 -12.14 10.10
C HIS A 18 -2.79 -11.56 8.82
N ALA A 19 -2.05 -11.56 7.72
CA ALA A 19 -2.66 -11.21 6.42
C ALA A 19 -3.78 -12.18 5.99
N HIS A 20 -4.05 -13.23 6.77
CA HIS A 20 -5.28 -14.01 6.70
C HIS A 20 -6.54 -13.20 7.08
N ASP A 21 -6.36 -12.08 7.77
CA ASP A 21 -7.44 -11.22 8.27
C ASP A 21 -8.05 -10.33 7.17
N HIS A 22 -7.44 -10.29 5.98
CA HIS A 22 -7.90 -9.47 4.85
C HIS A 22 -8.04 -10.31 3.58
N PRO A 23 -9.06 -11.19 3.49
CA PRO A 23 -9.33 -11.93 2.26
C PRO A 23 -9.57 -10.99 1.07
N GLU A 24 -10.01 -9.75 1.32
CA GLU A 24 -10.19 -8.75 0.25
C GLU A 24 -8.86 -8.33 -0.39
N LEU A 25 -7.71 -8.50 0.26
CA LEU A 25 -6.42 -8.03 -0.25
C LEU A 25 -6.09 -8.61 -1.64
N GLN A 26 -6.38 -9.89 -1.86
CA GLN A 26 -6.01 -10.59 -3.09
C GLN A 26 -7.02 -10.33 -4.22
N GLY A 27 -6.50 -10.27 -5.44
CA GLY A 27 -7.29 -10.18 -6.66
C GLY A 27 -6.97 -8.96 -7.51
N GLN A 28 -7.91 -8.66 -8.40
CA GLN A 28 -7.77 -7.58 -9.38
C GLN A 28 -8.12 -6.23 -8.75
N TRP A 29 -7.26 -5.24 -9.00
CA TRP A 29 -7.29 -3.91 -8.43
C TRP A 29 -6.80 -2.89 -9.47
N LYS A 30 -7.35 -1.68 -9.43
CA LYS A 30 -6.87 -0.54 -10.23
C LYS A 30 -6.41 0.58 -9.32
N THR A 31 -5.37 1.31 -9.71
CA THR A 31 -4.96 2.52 -8.99
C THR A 31 -6.01 3.60 -9.19
N THR A 32 -6.82 3.88 -8.17
CA THR A 32 -7.85 4.91 -8.20
C THR A 32 -7.25 6.28 -7.91
N ALA A 33 -6.34 6.38 -6.95
CA ALA A 33 -5.67 7.62 -6.60
C ALA A 33 -4.31 7.39 -5.92
N ILE A 34 -3.45 8.42 -5.95
CA ILE A 34 -2.16 8.46 -5.27
C ILE A 34 -1.99 9.81 -4.58
N MET A 35 -1.38 9.83 -3.39
CA MET A 35 -0.92 11.05 -2.72
C MET A 35 0.52 10.87 -2.28
N ALA A 36 1.37 11.90 -2.40
CA ALA A 36 2.75 11.84 -1.92
C ALA A 36 3.23 13.19 -1.37
N ASP A 37 4.19 13.18 -0.45
CA ASP A 37 4.86 14.41 0.01
C ASP A 37 5.79 15.00 -1.06
N ASN A 38 6.43 14.15 -1.86
CA ASN A 38 7.17 14.55 -3.07
C ASN A 38 6.32 14.32 -4.32
N ILE A 39 5.59 15.36 -4.75
CA ILE A 39 4.66 15.25 -5.88
C ILE A 39 5.33 14.81 -7.18
N ASP A 40 6.58 15.22 -7.42
CA ASP A 40 7.38 14.85 -8.60
C ASP A 40 7.58 13.32 -8.76
N LYS A 41 7.47 12.56 -7.66
CA LYS A 41 7.56 11.10 -7.71
C LYS A 41 6.33 10.44 -8.30
N ILE A 42 5.18 11.11 -8.20
CA ILE A 42 3.89 10.57 -8.57
C ILE A 42 3.23 11.33 -9.70
N GLU A 43 3.82 12.39 -10.26
CA GLU A 43 3.34 13.11 -11.46
C GLU A 43 3.35 12.22 -12.71
N THR A 44 2.80 12.70 -13.83
CA THR A 44 2.75 11.93 -15.08
C THR A 44 4.16 11.48 -15.49
N SER A 45 4.34 10.17 -15.68
CA SER A 45 5.63 9.51 -15.91
C SER A 45 6.63 9.59 -14.75
N GLY A 46 6.16 9.94 -13.55
CA GLY A 46 6.91 9.83 -12.31
C GLY A 46 7.21 8.36 -11.95
N PRO A 47 8.34 8.09 -11.27
CA PRO A 47 8.79 6.71 -11.00
C PRO A 47 7.83 5.89 -10.12
N LEU A 48 6.99 6.56 -9.32
CA LEU A 48 5.99 5.96 -8.43
C LEU A 48 4.56 6.20 -8.94
N GLU A 49 4.36 6.64 -10.19
CA GLU A 49 3.05 6.60 -10.84
C GLU A 49 2.78 5.17 -11.34
N LEU A 50 2.17 4.35 -10.47
CA LEU A 50 1.96 2.93 -10.72
C LEU A 50 0.48 2.63 -10.98
N PHE A 51 0.20 1.86 -12.03
CA PHE A 51 -1.13 1.41 -12.41
C PHE A 51 -1.30 -0.07 -12.05
N VAL A 52 -1.79 -0.34 -10.84
CA VAL A 52 -1.94 -1.72 -10.33
C VAL A 52 -2.95 -2.50 -11.18
N ARG A 53 -2.71 -3.81 -11.30
CA ARG A 53 -3.60 -4.80 -11.91
C ARG A 53 -3.99 -5.89 -10.92
N GLU A 54 -3.01 -6.47 -10.25
CA GLU A 54 -3.25 -7.64 -9.41
C GLU A 54 -2.38 -7.64 -8.14
N ILE A 55 -2.97 -8.11 -7.05
CA ILE A 55 -2.26 -8.48 -5.83
C ILE A 55 -2.49 -9.97 -5.56
N THR A 56 -1.41 -10.72 -5.35
CA THR A 56 -1.46 -12.11 -4.91
C THR A 56 -0.57 -12.32 -3.67
N CYS A 57 -0.94 -13.29 -2.84
CA CYS A 57 -0.21 -13.63 -1.62
C CYS A 57 0.26 -15.08 -1.66
N ASP A 58 1.55 -15.31 -1.50
CA ASP A 58 2.15 -16.63 -1.33
C ASP A 58 2.52 -16.88 0.13
N GLU A 59 2.61 -18.17 0.53
CA GLU A 59 3.12 -18.59 1.84
C GLU A 59 2.36 -17.95 3.03
N GLY A 60 1.02 -17.96 3.02
CA GLY A 60 0.24 -17.26 4.06
C GLY A 60 0.40 -15.73 4.01
N CYS A 61 0.63 -15.21 2.80
CA CYS A 61 0.98 -13.82 2.52
C CYS A 61 2.24 -13.34 3.27
N GLN A 62 3.23 -14.21 3.45
CA GLN A 62 4.59 -13.77 3.78
C GLN A 62 5.27 -13.09 2.58
N LYS A 63 4.79 -13.39 1.37
CA LYS A 63 5.18 -12.74 0.13
C LYS A 63 3.93 -12.17 -0.55
N MET A 64 3.92 -10.87 -0.78
CA MET A 64 2.88 -10.17 -1.54
C MET A 64 3.45 -9.80 -2.90
N LYS A 65 2.89 -10.36 -3.98
CA LYS A 65 3.21 -9.93 -5.34
C LYS A 65 2.23 -8.84 -5.76
N VAL A 66 2.77 -7.74 -6.27
CA VAL A 66 1.98 -6.64 -6.82
C VAL A 66 2.39 -6.48 -8.28
N THR A 67 1.43 -6.69 -9.18
CA THR A 67 1.59 -6.53 -10.62
C THR A 67 0.98 -5.20 -11.03
N PHE A 68 1.74 -4.38 -11.75
CA PHE A 68 1.34 -3.04 -12.16
C PHE A 68 2.01 -2.62 -13.47
N TYR A 69 1.41 -1.66 -14.17
CA TYR A 69 2.04 -0.95 -15.26
C TYR A 69 2.76 0.31 -14.77
N VAL A 70 3.87 0.60 -15.43
CA VAL A 70 4.55 1.91 -15.40
C VAL A 70 4.38 2.55 -16.76
N LYS A 71 4.00 3.82 -16.81
CA LYS A 71 3.78 4.55 -18.06
C LYS A 71 4.86 5.60 -18.26
N GLN A 72 5.83 5.30 -19.14
CA GLN A 72 6.91 6.21 -19.50
C GLN A 72 6.80 6.58 -20.97
N ASN A 73 6.79 7.88 -21.28
CA ASN A 73 6.68 8.38 -22.65
C ASN A 73 5.47 7.79 -23.43
N GLY A 74 4.35 7.59 -22.73
CA GLY A 74 3.14 6.99 -23.28
C GLY A 74 3.19 5.47 -23.48
N GLN A 75 4.31 4.82 -23.20
CA GLN A 75 4.47 3.37 -23.29
C GLN A 75 4.26 2.71 -21.93
N CYS A 76 3.46 1.65 -21.90
CA CYS A 76 3.14 0.90 -20.69
C CYS A 76 4.03 -0.35 -20.58
N SER A 77 4.77 -0.47 -19.49
CA SER A 77 5.58 -1.65 -19.16
C SER A 77 5.02 -2.37 -17.95
N LEU A 78 4.67 -3.65 -18.10
CA LEU A 78 4.13 -4.48 -17.02
C LEU A 78 5.29 -4.96 -16.13
N THR A 79 5.15 -4.77 -14.83
CA THR A 79 6.13 -5.14 -13.82
C THR A 79 5.43 -5.88 -12.68
N THR A 80 6.12 -6.83 -12.06
CA THR A 80 5.69 -7.45 -10.80
C THR A 80 6.79 -7.30 -9.77
N VAL A 81 6.47 -6.73 -8.62
CA VAL A 81 7.36 -6.67 -7.45
C VAL A 81 6.89 -7.66 -6.40
N THR A 82 7.81 -8.22 -5.63
CA THR A 82 7.48 -9.05 -4.47
C THR A 82 7.86 -8.29 -3.20
N GLY A 83 6.85 -7.95 -2.39
CA GLY A 83 7.02 -7.48 -1.03
C GLY A 83 7.15 -8.65 -0.06
N TYR A 84 8.16 -8.59 0.80
CA TYR A 84 8.39 -9.56 1.85
C TYR A 84 7.88 -9.00 3.17
N LYS A 85 7.02 -9.75 3.87
CA LYS A 85 6.51 -9.35 5.17
C LYS A 85 7.66 -9.29 6.19
N GLN A 86 7.64 -8.27 7.03
CA GLN A 86 8.66 -8.03 8.06
C GLN A 86 8.26 -8.66 9.40
N GLU A 87 9.20 -8.68 10.35
CA GLU A 87 9.01 -9.29 11.68
C GLU A 87 7.86 -8.67 12.48
N ASP A 88 7.49 -7.42 12.19
CA ASP A 88 6.34 -6.74 12.81
C ASP A 88 4.98 -7.29 12.36
N GLY A 89 4.97 -8.18 11.36
CA GLY A 89 3.79 -8.83 10.77
C GLY A 89 2.91 -7.90 9.91
N LYS A 90 3.23 -6.61 9.82
CA LYS A 90 2.37 -5.56 9.24
C LYS A 90 2.99 -4.87 8.05
N THR A 91 4.32 -4.76 8.03
CA THR A 91 5.08 -4.07 7.00
C THR A 91 5.58 -5.05 5.97
N PHE A 92 5.62 -4.63 4.71
CA PHE A 92 6.24 -5.33 3.60
C PHE A 92 7.39 -4.50 3.05
N LYS A 93 8.46 -5.17 2.60
CA LYS A 93 9.60 -4.53 1.93
C LYS A 93 9.84 -5.09 0.55
N ASN A 94 10.17 -4.21 -0.40
CA ASN A 94 10.64 -4.59 -1.72
C ASN A 94 11.71 -3.60 -2.23
N GLN A 95 12.32 -3.93 -3.37
CA GLN A 95 13.24 -3.06 -4.08
C GLN A 95 12.62 -2.67 -5.43
N TYR A 96 12.12 -1.45 -5.52
CA TYR A 96 11.57 -0.87 -6.75
C TYR A 96 11.71 0.65 -6.67
N GLU A 97 12.43 1.26 -7.61
CA GLU A 97 12.76 2.69 -7.56
C GLU A 97 13.36 3.16 -6.23
N GLY A 98 14.07 2.27 -5.54
CA GLY A 98 14.52 2.44 -4.16
C GLY A 98 14.04 1.33 -3.23
N GLU A 99 14.25 1.52 -1.93
CA GLU A 99 13.66 0.67 -0.90
C GLU A 99 12.26 1.16 -0.57
N ASN A 100 11.26 0.28 -0.65
CA ASN A 100 9.89 0.58 -0.23
C ASN A 100 9.58 -0.15 1.09
N ASN A 101 8.92 0.55 2.01
CA ASN A 101 8.45 0.03 3.30
C ASN A 101 6.96 0.37 3.44
N TYR A 102 6.10 -0.58 3.06
CA TYR A 102 4.67 -0.32 2.93
C TYR A 102 3.81 -1.21 3.81
N LYS A 103 2.60 -0.75 4.11
CA LYS A 103 1.61 -1.50 4.90
C LYS A 103 0.19 -1.17 4.47
N LEU A 104 -0.68 -2.17 4.60
CA LEU A 104 -2.11 -2.01 4.39
C LEU A 104 -2.70 -1.27 5.58
N LEU A 105 -3.33 -0.12 5.33
CA LEU A 105 -4.03 0.67 6.35
C LEU A 105 -5.52 0.36 6.41
N LYS A 106 -6.11 0.03 5.26
CA LYS A 106 -7.53 -0.29 5.14
C LYS A 106 -7.74 -1.28 4.00
N ALA A 107 -8.61 -2.25 4.24
CA ALA A 107 -9.13 -3.16 3.23
C ALA A 107 -10.65 -3.20 3.31
N THR A 108 -11.31 -3.04 2.19
CA THR A 108 -12.73 -3.32 1.99
C THR A 108 -12.90 -4.05 0.66
N SER A 109 -14.11 -4.52 0.37
CA SER A 109 -14.44 -5.06 -0.96
C SER A 109 -14.28 -4.03 -2.10
N GLU A 110 -14.34 -2.73 -1.77
CA GLU A 110 -14.31 -1.63 -2.73
C GLU A 110 -12.93 -0.99 -2.89
N ASN A 111 -12.17 -0.88 -1.80
CA ASN A 111 -10.87 -0.21 -1.80
C ASN A 111 -9.84 -0.82 -0.86
N LEU A 112 -8.59 -0.71 -1.28
CA LEU A 112 -7.42 -0.89 -0.44
C LEU A 112 -6.71 0.45 -0.30
N VAL A 113 -6.23 0.75 0.92
CA VAL A 113 -5.38 1.91 1.18
C VAL A 113 -4.06 1.44 1.73
N PHE A 114 -2.97 1.70 1.00
CA PHE A 114 -1.61 1.43 1.43
C PHE A 114 -0.91 2.73 1.81
N TYR A 115 -0.10 2.67 2.86
CA TYR A 115 0.92 3.68 3.14
C TYR A 115 2.28 3.10 2.83
N ASP A 116 3.11 3.85 2.11
CA ASP A 116 4.46 3.47 1.74
C ASP A 116 5.46 4.60 2.05
N GLU A 117 6.66 4.18 2.45
CA GLU A 117 7.84 5.04 2.56
C GLU A 117 8.90 4.52 1.58
N ASN A 118 9.07 5.24 0.48
CA ASN A 118 10.09 4.98 -0.52
C ASN A 118 11.36 5.78 -0.19
N VAL A 119 12.53 5.13 -0.24
CA VAL A 119 13.84 5.79 -0.19
C VAL A 119 14.57 5.50 -1.48
N ASP A 120 14.72 6.52 -2.32
CA ASP A 120 15.34 6.37 -3.63
C ASP A 120 16.88 6.24 -3.56
N ARG A 121 17.50 6.05 -4.72
CA ARG A 121 18.97 5.92 -4.82
C ARG A 121 19.73 7.17 -4.37
N ALA A 122 19.10 8.34 -4.38
CA ALA A 122 19.67 9.59 -3.88
C ALA A 122 19.38 9.79 -2.38
N SER A 123 18.86 8.77 -1.69
CA SER A 123 18.43 8.82 -0.29
C SER A 123 17.29 9.83 -0.02
N ARG A 124 16.56 10.25 -1.06
CA ARG A 124 15.36 11.07 -0.87
C ARG A 124 14.22 10.18 -0.41
N LYS A 125 13.67 10.50 0.75
CA LYS A 125 12.51 9.82 1.32
C LYS A 125 11.21 10.43 0.78
N THR A 126 10.31 9.58 0.33
CA THR A 126 8.94 9.93 -0.09
C THR A 126 7.96 9.13 0.73
N LYS A 127 6.98 9.80 1.32
CA LYS A 127 5.82 9.19 1.95
C LYS A 127 4.64 9.28 1.00
N LEU A 128 3.92 8.18 0.83
CA LEU A 128 2.80 8.15 -0.08
C LEU A 128 1.65 7.26 0.40
N LEU A 129 0.46 7.55 -0.14
CA LEU A 129 -0.73 6.73 -0.04
C LEU A 129 -1.11 6.24 -1.43
N TYR A 130 -1.25 4.92 -1.59
CA TYR A 130 -1.92 4.32 -2.75
C TYR A 130 -3.33 3.94 -2.39
N ILE A 131 -4.27 4.33 -3.24
CA ILE A 131 -5.67 3.94 -3.12
C ILE A 131 -6.01 3.10 -4.33
N LEU A 132 -6.29 1.82 -4.05
CA LEU A 132 -6.67 0.86 -5.07
C LEU A 132 -8.18 0.64 -5.00
N GLY A 133 -8.85 0.59 -6.13
CA GLY A 133 -10.28 0.36 -6.23
C GLY A 133 -10.65 -0.59 -7.35
N LYS A 134 -11.95 -0.68 -7.64
CA LYS A 134 -12.50 -1.53 -8.71
C LYS A 134 -12.73 -0.81 -10.04
N GLY A 135 -12.14 0.38 -10.21
CA GLY A 135 -12.26 1.21 -11.42
C GLY A 135 -13.15 2.45 -11.25
N GLU A 136 -13.85 2.56 -10.13
CA GLU A 136 -14.66 3.74 -9.81
C GLU A 136 -13.81 4.88 -9.23
N ALA A 137 -14.26 6.12 -9.46
CA ALA A 137 -13.71 7.30 -8.81
C ALA A 137 -14.03 7.33 -7.31
N LEU A 138 -13.25 8.09 -6.53
CA LEU A 138 -13.48 8.22 -5.10
C LEU A 138 -14.74 9.05 -4.81
N THR A 139 -15.54 8.59 -3.84
CA THR A 139 -16.63 9.39 -3.29
C THR A 139 -16.10 10.58 -2.49
N HIS A 140 -16.94 11.59 -2.27
CA HIS A 140 -16.56 12.75 -1.46
C HIS A 140 -16.10 12.34 -0.04
N GLU A 141 -16.85 11.46 0.63
CA GLU A 141 -16.52 10.93 1.95
C GLU A 141 -15.18 10.18 1.96
N GLN A 142 -14.87 9.43 0.89
CA GLN A 142 -13.57 8.77 0.76
C GLN A 142 -12.44 9.80 0.64
N LYS A 143 -12.62 10.87 -0.15
CA LYS A 143 -11.63 11.94 -0.30
C LYS A 143 -11.37 12.69 1.02
N GLU A 144 -12.41 12.97 1.80
CA GLU A 144 -12.26 13.61 3.12
C GLU A 144 -11.45 12.73 4.08
N ARG A 145 -11.80 11.45 4.21
CA ARG A 145 -11.06 10.49 5.06
C ARG A 145 -9.61 10.32 4.62
N LEU A 146 -9.35 10.31 3.31
CA LEU A 146 -7.98 10.25 2.78
C LEU A 146 -7.19 11.51 3.08
N THR A 147 -7.84 12.68 3.05
CA THR A 147 -7.21 13.97 3.40
C THR A 147 -6.80 14.01 4.88
N GLU A 148 -7.67 13.53 5.78
CA GLU A 148 -7.35 13.40 7.20
C GLU A 148 -6.18 12.43 7.42
N LEU A 149 -6.22 11.27 6.76
CA LEU A 149 -5.15 10.28 6.84
C LEU A 149 -3.82 10.81 6.30
N ALA A 150 -3.83 11.49 5.16
CA ALA A 150 -2.66 12.12 4.56
C ALA A 150 -2.02 13.11 5.53
N THR A 151 -2.84 13.97 6.15
CA THR A 151 -2.39 14.94 7.17
C THR A 151 -1.72 14.23 8.34
N GLN A 152 -2.29 13.14 8.86
CA GLN A 152 -1.70 12.34 9.94
C GLN A 152 -0.36 11.68 9.55
N LYS A 153 -0.12 11.42 8.26
CA LYS A 153 1.14 10.87 7.75
C LYS A 153 2.17 11.94 7.36
N GLY A 154 1.78 13.21 7.37
CA GLY A 154 2.60 14.33 6.91
C GLY A 154 2.68 14.42 5.38
N ILE A 155 1.62 13.97 4.68
CA ILE A 155 1.46 14.12 3.23
C ILE A 155 0.54 15.32 2.97
N PRO A 156 0.94 16.32 2.18
CA PRO A 156 0.10 17.46 1.85
C PRO A 156 -1.18 17.03 1.11
N ALA A 157 -2.34 17.45 1.61
CA ALA A 157 -3.64 17.12 1.02
C ALA A 157 -3.77 17.56 -0.46
N GLY A 158 -3.14 18.69 -0.82
CA GLY A 158 -3.15 19.23 -2.17
C GLY A 158 -2.43 18.36 -3.22
N ASN A 159 -1.70 17.32 -2.78
CA ASN A 159 -0.97 16.43 -3.69
C ASN A 159 -1.79 15.18 -4.07
N LEU A 160 -3.12 15.20 -3.93
CA LEU A 160 -4.00 14.13 -4.40
C LEU A 160 -4.05 14.11 -5.93
N ARG A 161 -3.70 12.96 -6.51
CA ARG A 161 -3.92 12.65 -7.93
C ARG A 161 -4.93 11.54 -8.08
N GLU A 162 -6.00 11.80 -8.81
CA GLU A 162 -7.01 10.80 -9.18
C GLU A 162 -6.64 10.17 -10.53
N LEU A 163 -6.47 8.86 -10.57
CA LEU A 163 -5.96 8.13 -11.74
C LEU A 163 -6.98 7.20 -12.38
N ALA A 164 -8.18 7.05 -11.80
CA ALA A 164 -9.20 6.11 -12.28
C ALA A 164 -9.56 6.27 -13.77
N HIS A 165 -9.38 7.47 -14.33
CA HIS A 165 -9.65 7.79 -15.73
C HIS A 165 -8.39 8.14 -16.55
N GLU A 166 -7.21 8.08 -15.94
CA GLU A 166 -5.92 8.38 -16.59
C GLU A 166 -5.15 7.12 -17.03
N ASP A 167 -5.56 5.95 -16.52
CA ASP A 167 -4.98 4.66 -16.88
C ASP A 167 -5.37 4.25 -18.29
N THR A 168 -4.41 4.37 -19.21
CA THR A 168 -4.55 3.93 -20.60
C THR A 168 -3.71 2.70 -20.90
N CYS A 169 -3.17 2.03 -19.88
CA CYS A 169 -2.42 0.80 -20.06
C CYS A 169 -3.38 -0.36 -20.30
N PRO A 170 -2.93 -1.46 -20.95
CA PRO A 170 -3.78 -2.62 -21.19
C PRO A 170 -4.44 -3.13 -19.90
N GLU A 171 -5.64 -3.71 -20.03
CA GLU A 171 -6.31 -4.44 -18.96
C GLU A 171 -5.58 -5.74 -18.64
#